data_AF-A0A535Y473-F1
#
_entry.id   AF-A0A535Y473-F1
#
_cell.length_a   1.000
_cell.length_b   1.000
_cell.length_c   1.000
_cell.angle_alpha   90.00
_cell.angle_beta   90.00
_cell.angle_gamma   90.00
#
_symmetry.space_group_name_H-M   'P 1'
#
loop_
_entity.id
_entity.type
_entity.pdbx_description
1 polymer ?
#
loop_
_entity_poly.entity_id
_entity_poly.type
_entity_poly.pdbx_seq_one_letter_code
_entity_poly.pdbx_strand_id
1 'polypeptide(L)'
;MPSTYTTAYLIGALLFVPVWLLLYWRYPAGRREMLVMSGIFVVIGVPMELLIFSKDWWHPETITGTTVGVEDVVYSIGNGGYMAALYGAVFRGQPVQSRATPGWLARLAPLAAISVLPLALFYGLGIHSFVGTTIGSLIALGLILSMRRDLIQVALVTALIGTALAIPVYFIMEAIFPGWIAATWDLRRLSGIVVVGIPVEDLIWYLYTSALWSTYYKFATGVRLERGLALVSGTPLRVTRAGHHEAR
;
A
#
# COMPACT_ATOMS: atom_id res chain seq x y z
N MET A 1 32.62 -11.85 -3.68
CA MET A 1 32.26 -11.22 -4.97
C MET A 1 30.79 -10.84 -4.87
N PRO A 2 30.36 -9.66 -5.33
CA PRO A 2 28.94 -9.32 -5.41
C PRO A 2 28.21 -10.42 -6.19
N SER A 3 27.03 -10.82 -5.73
CA SER A 3 26.23 -11.77 -6.50
C SER A 3 25.73 -11.08 -7.78
N THR A 4 25.23 -11.87 -8.74
CA THR A 4 24.61 -11.33 -9.95
C THR A 4 23.39 -10.45 -9.65
N TYR A 5 22.82 -10.52 -8.44
CA TYR A 5 21.58 -9.86 -8.05
C TYR A 5 21.75 -8.68 -7.10
N THR A 6 22.98 -8.26 -6.76
CA THR A 6 23.22 -7.19 -5.77
C THR A 6 22.55 -5.85 -6.11
N THR A 7 22.28 -5.56 -7.39
CA THR A 7 21.55 -4.34 -7.82
C THR A 7 20.08 -4.57 -8.15
N ALA A 8 19.62 -5.83 -8.13
CA ALA A 8 18.28 -6.19 -8.55
C ALA A 8 17.22 -5.53 -7.66
N TYR A 9 17.40 -5.56 -6.33
CA TYR A 9 16.43 -4.95 -5.43
C TYR A 9 16.29 -3.44 -5.64
N LEU A 10 17.40 -2.73 -5.81
CA LEU A 10 17.39 -1.29 -6.09
C LEU A 10 16.65 -0.97 -7.39
N ILE A 11 16.93 -1.72 -8.46
CA ILE A 11 16.26 -1.53 -9.75
C ILE A 11 14.76 -1.82 -9.61
N GLY A 12 14.39 -2.90 -8.93
CA GLY A 12 12.99 -3.24 -8.64
C GLY A 12 12.27 -2.13 -7.87
N ALA A 13 12.90 -1.59 -6.82
CA ALA A 13 12.38 -0.46 -6.05
C ALA A 13 12.19 0.79 -6.94
N LEU A 14 13.15 1.09 -7.80
CA LEU A 14 13.11 2.24 -8.70
C LEU A 14 12.02 2.14 -9.76
N LEU A 15 11.60 0.95 -10.19
CA LEU A 15 10.52 0.78 -11.18
C LEU A 15 9.17 1.32 -10.69
N PHE A 16 8.95 1.41 -9.37
CA PHE A 16 7.73 2.03 -8.81
C PHE A 16 7.78 3.56 -8.79
N VAL A 17 8.97 4.15 -8.87
CA VAL A 17 9.15 5.62 -8.79
C VAL A 17 8.53 6.34 -9.99
N PRO A 18 8.70 5.91 -11.26
CA PRO A 18 8.00 6.51 -12.39
C PRO A 18 6.47 6.49 -12.26
N VAL A 19 5.90 5.39 -11.74
CA VAL A 19 4.46 5.28 -11.51
C VAL A 19 4.02 6.29 -10.46
N TRP A 20 4.73 6.37 -9.33
CA TRP A 20 4.47 7.35 -8.28
C TRP A 20 4.55 8.78 -8.82
N LEU A 21 5.62 9.12 -9.55
CA LEU A 21 5.84 10.45 -10.10
C LEU A 21 4.77 10.83 -11.11
N LEU A 22 4.40 9.91 -12.01
CA LEU A 22 3.33 10.09 -12.97
C LEU A 22 2.01 10.43 -12.27
N LEU A 23 1.62 9.67 -11.23
CA LEU A 23 0.41 9.95 -10.47
C LEU A 23 0.50 11.29 -9.72
N TYR A 24 1.64 11.59 -9.12
CA TYR A 24 1.87 12.84 -8.38
C TYR A 24 1.70 14.08 -9.28
N TRP A 25 2.19 14.01 -10.52
CA TRP A 25 2.02 15.08 -11.49
C TRP A 25 0.61 15.14 -12.08
N ARG A 26 0.02 13.99 -12.41
CA ARG A 26 -1.28 13.94 -13.10
C ARG A 26 -2.49 14.09 -12.20
N TYR A 27 -2.34 13.85 -10.89
CA TYR A 27 -3.42 13.96 -9.91
C TYR A 27 -3.04 14.90 -8.74
N PRO A 28 -3.00 16.23 -8.98
CA PRO A 28 -2.61 17.21 -7.96
C PRO A 28 -3.43 17.15 -6.67
N ALA A 29 -4.73 16.82 -6.77
CA ALA A 29 -5.63 16.73 -5.63
C ALA A 29 -5.25 15.61 -4.64
N GLY A 30 -4.56 14.57 -5.10
CA GLY A 30 -4.10 13.45 -4.27
C GLY A 30 -2.71 13.61 -3.66
N ARG A 31 -1.97 14.68 -3.96
CA ARG A 31 -0.54 14.79 -3.56
C ARG A 31 -0.33 14.65 -2.06
N ARG A 32 -1.19 15.27 -1.24
CA ARG A 32 -1.12 15.16 0.22
C ARG A 32 -1.34 13.72 0.68
N GLU A 33 -2.33 13.03 0.11
CA GLU A 33 -2.58 11.62 0.38
C GLU A 33 -1.35 10.78 0.02
N MET A 34 -0.77 10.98 -1.17
CA MET A 34 0.43 10.26 -1.60
C MET A 34 1.60 10.45 -0.65
N LEU A 35 1.92 11.69 -0.28
CA LEU A 35 3.06 12.00 0.60
C LEU A 35 2.86 11.44 2.01
N VAL A 36 1.67 11.61 2.59
CA VAL A 36 1.36 11.07 3.92
C VAL A 36 1.43 9.55 3.92
N MET A 37 0.82 8.91 2.92
CA MET A 37 0.80 7.45 2.84
C MET A 37 2.18 6.87 2.52
N SER A 38 2.99 7.53 1.70
CA SER A 38 4.41 7.17 1.49
C SER A 38 5.17 7.19 2.82
N GLY A 39 5.01 8.25 3.62
CA GLY A 39 5.65 8.36 4.93
C GLY A 39 5.21 7.28 5.92
N ILE A 40 3.90 7.02 6.03
CA ILE A 40 3.37 5.96 6.90
C ILE A 40 3.87 4.58 6.43
N PHE A 41 3.90 4.33 5.12
CA PHE A 41 4.39 3.07 4.56
C PHE A 41 5.89 2.89 4.85
N VAL A 42 6.72 3.93 4.78
CA VAL A 42 8.14 3.86 5.20
C VAL A 42 8.25 3.51 6.68
N VAL A 43 7.51 4.19 7.55
CA VAL A 43 7.55 3.98 9.01
C VAL A 43 7.13 2.57 9.42
N ILE A 44 6.27 1.91 8.64
CA ILE A 44 5.82 0.54 8.92
C ILE A 44 6.63 -0.49 8.14
N GLY A 45 6.75 -0.31 6.83
CA GLY A 45 7.37 -1.25 5.90
C GLY A 45 8.85 -1.51 6.20
N VAL A 46 9.65 -0.45 6.41
CA VAL A 46 11.09 -0.59 6.63
C VAL A 46 11.40 -1.37 7.92
N PRO A 47 10.76 -1.08 9.08
CA PRO A 47 10.92 -1.95 10.26
C PRO A 47 10.42 -3.37 10.04
N MET A 48 9.32 -3.58 9.31
CA MET A 48 8.78 -4.92 9.08
C MET A 48 9.70 -5.77 8.20
N GLU A 49 10.38 -5.15 7.23
CA GLU A 49 11.43 -5.79 6.45
C GLU A 49 12.54 -6.34 7.35
N LEU A 50 13.08 -5.48 8.22
CA LEU A 50 14.14 -5.84 9.17
C LEU A 50 13.69 -6.92 10.16
N LEU A 51 12.47 -6.78 10.68
CA LEU A 51 12.02 -7.56 11.82
C LEU A 51 11.51 -8.94 11.41
N ILE A 52 10.81 -9.07 10.27
CA ILE A 52 10.13 -10.32 9.92
C ILE A 52 10.22 -10.71 8.43
N PHE A 53 10.14 -9.82 7.45
CA PHE A 53 10.04 -10.25 6.03
C PHE A 53 11.34 -10.87 5.52
N SER A 54 12.48 -10.23 5.83
CA SER A 54 13.82 -10.70 5.45
C SER A 54 14.24 -12.02 6.12
N LYS A 55 13.42 -12.58 7.02
CA LYS A 55 13.77 -13.77 7.83
C LYS A 55 13.21 -15.08 7.29
N ASP A 56 12.03 -15.05 6.70
CA ASP A 56 11.36 -16.27 6.23
C ASP A 56 10.53 -16.11 4.96
N TRP A 57 10.30 -14.90 4.46
CA TRP A 57 9.52 -14.69 3.24
C TRP A 57 10.41 -14.55 2.02
N TRP A 58 11.37 -13.62 2.09
CA TRP A 58 12.26 -13.30 0.98
C TRP A 58 13.58 -12.74 1.52
N HIS A 59 14.60 -12.71 0.68
CA HIS A 59 15.97 -12.36 1.05
C HIS A 59 16.60 -11.48 -0.04
N PRO A 60 16.18 -10.20 -0.14
CA PRO A 60 16.75 -9.29 -1.12
C PRO A 60 18.19 -8.93 -0.75
N GLU A 61 19.04 -8.75 -1.76
CA GLU A 61 20.34 -8.14 -1.59
C GLU A 61 20.22 -6.62 -1.73
N THR A 62 20.71 -5.89 -0.73
CA THR A 62 20.87 -4.44 -0.82
C THR A 62 22.26 -4.09 -1.36
N ILE A 63 22.40 -2.94 -2.02
CA ILE A 63 23.69 -2.44 -2.52
C ILE A 63 24.70 -2.22 -1.38
N THR A 64 24.23 -2.02 -0.15
CA THR A 64 25.05 -1.87 1.05
C THR A 64 25.38 -3.19 1.74
N GLY A 65 24.80 -4.31 1.29
CA GLY A 65 24.96 -5.63 1.92
C GLY A 65 24.34 -5.75 3.31
N THR A 66 23.48 -4.80 3.69
CA THR A 66 22.74 -4.80 4.95
C THR A 66 21.36 -5.44 4.77
N THR A 67 20.73 -5.90 5.85
CA THR A 67 19.37 -6.47 5.80
C THR A 67 18.33 -5.46 5.30
N VAL A 68 18.52 -4.18 5.62
CA VAL A 68 17.72 -3.07 5.13
C VAL A 68 18.65 -2.02 4.53
N GLY A 69 18.24 -1.42 3.42
CA GLY A 69 19.00 -0.44 2.65
C GLY A 69 18.14 0.74 2.19
N VAL A 70 18.68 1.50 1.24
CA VAL A 70 17.97 2.64 0.63
C VAL A 70 16.81 2.16 -0.23
N GLU A 71 16.91 0.94 -0.76
CA GLU A 71 15.93 0.23 -1.56
C GLU A 71 14.60 0.11 -0.84
N ASP A 72 14.60 -0.24 0.44
CA ASP A 72 13.39 -0.39 1.26
C ASP A 72 12.63 0.93 1.40
N VAL A 73 13.37 2.04 1.53
CA VAL A 73 12.80 3.38 1.61
C VAL A 73 12.20 3.78 0.26
N VAL A 74 12.93 3.57 -0.84
CA VAL A 74 12.48 3.88 -2.20
C VAL A 74 11.25 3.05 -2.56
N TYR A 75 11.29 1.75 -2.31
CA TYR A 75 10.19 0.82 -2.53
C TYR A 75 8.96 1.22 -1.71
N SER A 76 9.14 1.57 -0.43
CA SER A 76 8.06 2.02 0.45
C SER A 76 7.42 3.33 -0.01
N ILE A 77 8.22 4.31 -0.44
CA ILE A 77 7.70 5.58 -0.98
C ILE A 77 6.89 5.31 -2.26
N GLY A 78 7.47 4.54 -3.20
CA GLY A 78 6.81 4.15 -4.43
C GLY A 78 5.45 3.52 -4.14
N ASN A 79 5.44 2.38 -3.45
CA ASN A 79 4.24 1.60 -3.18
C ASN A 79 3.21 2.35 -2.32
N GLY A 80 3.62 2.92 -1.19
CA GLY A 80 2.71 3.60 -0.27
C GLY A 80 1.95 4.76 -0.91
N GLY A 81 2.63 5.58 -1.70
CA GLY A 81 1.99 6.73 -2.35
C GLY A 81 1.14 6.37 -3.56
N TYR A 82 1.63 5.50 -4.45
CA TYR A 82 0.87 5.18 -5.67
C TYR A 82 -0.39 4.39 -5.33
N MET A 83 -0.32 3.41 -4.42
CA MET A 83 -1.48 2.61 -3.99
C MET A 83 -2.56 3.49 -3.36
N ALA A 84 -2.16 4.50 -2.57
CA ALA A 84 -3.09 5.42 -1.93
C ALA A 84 -3.91 6.26 -2.93
N ALA A 85 -3.23 6.78 -3.97
CA ALA A 85 -3.84 7.66 -4.96
C ALA A 85 -4.52 6.94 -6.14
N LEU A 86 -4.33 5.63 -6.28
CA LEU A 86 -4.71 4.84 -7.45
C LEU A 86 -6.16 5.08 -7.89
N TYR A 87 -7.11 4.96 -6.95
CA TYR A 87 -8.54 5.15 -7.25
C TYR A 87 -8.86 6.58 -7.68
N GLY A 88 -8.31 7.57 -6.96
CA GLY A 88 -8.54 8.99 -7.25
C GLY A 88 -8.01 9.37 -8.62
N ALA A 89 -6.82 8.87 -8.97
CA ALA A 89 -6.20 9.11 -10.26
C ALA A 89 -6.96 8.45 -11.43
N VAL A 90 -7.37 7.17 -11.28
CA VAL A 90 -8.08 6.42 -12.34
C VAL A 90 -9.46 7.01 -12.60
N PHE A 91 -10.23 7.33 -11.55
CA PHE A 91 -11.61 7.81 -11.69
C PHE A 91 -11.75 9.34 -11.64
N ARG A 92 -10.62 10.07 -11.62
CA ARG A 92 -10.57 11.53 -11.46
C ARG A 92 -11.47 12.00 -10.30
N GLY A 93 -11.44 11.25 -9.20
CA GLY A 93 -12.23 11.56 -8.02
C GLY A 93 -11.66 12.79 -7.32
N GLN A 94 -12.51 13.75 -6.94
CA GLN A 94 -12.06 14.87 -6.14
C GLN A 94 -12.21 14.53 -4.66
N PRO A 95 -11.17 14.74 -3.82
CA PRO A 95 -11.27 14.54 -2.39
C PRO A 95 -12.14 15.63 -1.78
N VAL A 96 -13.27 15.23 -1.21
CA VAL A 96 -14.20 16.11 -0.51
C VAL A 96 -14.27 15.69 0.95
N GLN A 97 -14.13 16.65 1.86
CA GLN A 97 -14.37 16.42 3.27
C GLN A 97 -15.88 16.27 3.47
N SER A 98 -16.34 15.03 3.64
CA SER A 98 -17.77 14.70 3.66
C SER A 98 -18.19 13.98 4.95
N ARG A 99 -17.22 13.48 5.74
CA ARG A 99 -17.47 12.69 6.94
C ARG A 99 -16.71 13.25 8.13
N ALA A 100 -17.25 13.03 9.33
CA ALA A 100 -16.53 13.26 10.56
C ALA A 100 -15.31 12.34 10.62
N THR A 101 -14.19 12.89 11.05
CA THR A 101 -12.94 12.15 11.21
C THR A 101 -13.06 11.24 12.43
N PRO A 102 -12.75 9.93 12.33
CA PRO A 102 -12.86 9.02 13.47
C PRO A 102 -11.97 9.48 14.65
N GLY A 103 -12.29 9.05 15.86
CA GLY A 103 -11.43 9.30 17.03
C GLY A 103 -10.02 8.73 16.85
N TRP A 104 -9.03 9.25 17.56
CA TRP A 104 -7.63 8.88 17.37
C TRP A 104 -7.36 7.38 17.58
N LEU A 105 -7.98 6.74 18.58
CA LEU A 105 -7.89 5.29 18.80
C LEU A 105 -8.38 4.48 17.60
N ALA A 106 -9.50 4.88 17.01
CA ALA A 106 -10.05 4.22 15.83
C ALA A 106 -9.15 4.39 14.59
N ARG A 107 -8.38 5.49 14.50
CA ARG A 107 -7.35 5.67 13.45
C ARG A 107 -6.14 4.79 13.68
N LEU A 108 -5.72 4.63 14.94
CA LEU A 108 -4.56 3.81 15.28
C LEU A 108 -4.85 2.31 15.18
N ALA A 109 -6.10 1.87 15.39
CA ALA A 109 -6.42 0.44 15.41
C ALA A 109 -6.03 -0.30 14.10
N PRO A 110 -6.34 0.18 12.88
CA PRO A 110 -5.84 -0.44 11.66
C PRO A 110 -4.31 -0.42 11.54
N LEU A 111 -3.65 0.67 11.99
CA LEU A 111 -2.18 0.75 11.98
C LEU A 111 -1.54 -0.26 12.93
N ALA A 112 -2.09 -0.42 14.13
CA ALA A 112 -1.65 -1.42 15.09
C ALA A 112 -1.90 -2.85 14.57
N ALA A 113 -3.02 -3.08 13.88
CA ALA A 113 -3.31 -4.37 13.27
C ALA A 113 -2.31 -4.73 12.15
N ILE A 114 -1.76 -3.78 11.40
CA ILE A 114 -0.74 -4.07 10.38
C ILE A 114 0.69 -4.08 10.89
N SER A 115 0.99 -3.41 12.00
CA SER A 115 2.38 -3.33 12.52
C SER A 115 2.62 -4.25 13.72
N VAL A 116 1.72 -4.28 14.69
CA VAL A 116 1.93 -5.01 15.95
C VAL A 116 1.46 -6.46 15.83
N LEU A 117 0.30 -6.70 15.21
CA LEU A 117 -0.25 -8.05 15.14
C LEU A 117 0.65 -9.04 14.38
N PRO A 118 1.21 -8.73 13.19
CA PRO A 118 2.09 -9.68 12.51
C PRO A 118 3.35 -9.98 13.32
N LEU A 119 3.92 -8.99 14.03
CA LEU A 119 5.04 -9.21 14.95
C LEU A 119 4.65 -10.15 16.10
N ALA A 120 3.48 -9.94 16.70
CA ALA A 120 2.98 -10.80 17.77
C ALA A 120 2.73 -12.25 17.29
N LEU A 121 2.19 -12.43 16.09
CA LEU A 121 1.97 -13.74 15.50
C LEU A 121 3.29 -14.43 15.16
N PHE A 122 4.25 -13.69 14.60
CA PHE A 122 5.56 -14.21 14.23
C PHE A 122 6.39 -14.61 15.46
N TYR A 123 6.61 -13.69 16.41
CA TYR A 123 7.45 -13.96 17.58
C TYR A 123 6.74 -14.75 18.68
N GLY A 124 5.42 -14.59 18.81
CA GLY A 124 4.65 -15.24 19.86
C GLY A 124 4.16 -16.64 19.50
N LEU A 125 3.82 -16.87 18.23
CA LEU A 125 3.24 -18.14 17.77
C LEU A 125 4.07 -18.86 16.70
N GLY A 126 5.19 -18.28 16.26
CA GLY A 126 6.02 -18.85 15.19
C GLY A 126 5.32 -18.87 13.82
N ILE A 127 4.31 -18.02 13.61
CA ILE A 127 3.59 -17.95 12.34
C ILE A 127 4.47 -17.27 11.29
N HIS A 128 4.51 -17.86 10.10
CA HIS A 128 5.26 -17.32 8.96
C HIS A 128 4.89 -15.85 8.66
N SER A 129 5.87 -15.00 8.33
CA SER A 129 5.66 -13.55 8.23
C SER A 129 4.61 -13.14 7.18
N PHE A 130 4.56 -13.81 6.02
CA PHE A 130 3.48 -13.63 5.02
C PHE A 130 2.07 -13.84 5.62
N VAL A 131 1.87 -14.95 6.34
CA VAL A 131 0.57 -15.29 6.93
C VAL A 131 0.20 -14.30 8.03
N GLY A 132 1.16 -13.96 8.90
CA GLY A 132 0.96 -12.95 9.95
C GLY A 132 0.56 -11.59 9.36
N THR A 133 1.24 -11.15 8.30
CA THR A 133 0.96 -9.89 7.60
C THR A 133 -0.38 -9.91 6.88
N THR A 134 -0.74 -11.05 6.29
CA THR A 134 -2.05 -11.24 5.65
C THR A 134 -3.16 -11.08 6.68
N ILE A 135 -3.06 -11.77 7.83
CA ILE A 135 -4.03 -11.67 8.93
C ILE A 135 -4.14 -10.22 9.42
N GLY A 136 -3.01 -9.57 9.73
CA GLY A 136 -2.98 -8.19 10.19
C GLY A 136 -3.61 -7.21 9.20
N SER A 137 -3.28 -7.35 7.93
CA SER A 137 -3.77 -6.48 6.85
C SER A 137 -5.26 -6.66 6.57
N LEU A 138 -5.75 -7.91 6.57
CA LEU A 138 -7.17 -8.20 6.38
C LEU A 138 -8.03 -7.75 7.56
N ILE A 139 -7.53 -7.88 8.80
CA ILE A 139 -8.19 -7.32 9.99
C ILE A 139 -8.24 -5.80 9.89
N ALA A 140 -7.13 -5.14 9.56
CA ALA A 140 -7.07 -3.69 9.38
C ALA A 140 -8.07 -3.20 8.31
N LEU A 141 -8.13 -3.89 7.17
CA LEU A 141 -9.07 -3.60 6.10
C LEU A 141 -10.52 -3.83 6.55
N GLY A 142 -10.79 -4.93 7.26
CA GLY A 142 -12.11 -5.25 7.82
C GLY A 142 -12.59 -4.17 8.80
N LEU A 143 -11.72 -3.70 9.70
CA LEU A 143 -12.00 -2.59 10.61
C LEU A 143 -12.41 -1.33 9.84
N ILE A 144 -11.62 -0.95 8.83
CA ILE A 144 -11.92 0.22 7.99
C ILE A 144 -13.27 0.06 7.28
N LEU A 145 -13.49 -1.07 6.60
CA LEU A 145 -14.69 -1.29 5.79
C LEU A 145 -15.96 -1.47 6.64
N SER A 146 -15.84 -1.97 7.87
CA SER A 146 -16.96 -2.05 8.82
C SER A 146 -17.49 -0.66 9.21
N MET A 147 -16.59 0.32 9.36
CA MET A 147 -16.91 1.70 9.73
C MET A 147 -17.18 2.60 8.50
N ARG A 148 -16.59 2.27 7.35
CA ARG A 148 -16.66 3.03 6.09
C ARG A 148 -17.00 2.11 4.92
N ARG A 149 -18.24 1.62 4.89
CA ARG A 149 -18.75 0.78 3.80
C ARG A 149 -18.69 1.44 2.41
N ASP A 150 -18.67 2.77 2.35
CA ASP A 150 -18.47 3.53 1.10
C ASP A 150 -17.10 3.29 0.45
N LEU A 151 -16.12 2.77 1.20
CA LEU A 151 -14.79 2.45 0.71
C LEU A 151 -14.64 1.04 0.12
N ILE A 152 -15.69 0.20 0.16
CA ILE A 152 -15.63 -1.17 -0.40
C ILE A 152 -15.29 -1.14 -1.90
N GLN A 153 -15.94 -0.26 -2.66
CA GLN A 153 -15.64 -0.11 -4.08
C GLN A 153 -14.22 0.40 -4.32
N VAL A 154 -13.72 1.29 -3.45
CA VAL A 154 -12.33 1.77 -3.52
C VAL A 154 -11.39 0.58 -3.34
N ALA A 155 -11.56 -0.19 -2.26
CA ALA A 155 -10.75 -1.35 -1.94
C ALA A 155 -10.73 -2.39 -3.06
N LEU A 156 -11.91 -2.80 -3.57
CA LEU A 156 -11.98 -3.86 -4.60
C LEU A 156 -11.32 -3.44 -5.91
N VAL A 157 -11.54 -2.20 -6.35
CA VAL A 157 -10.98 -1.74 -7.62
C VAL A 157 -9.48 -1.53 -7.51
N THR A 158 -8.99 -0.95 -6.43
CA THR A 158 -7.54 -0.74 -6.24
C THR A 158 -6.80 -2.03 -5.95
N ALA A 159 -7.43 -3.03 -5.32
CA ALA A 159 -6.86 -4.37 -5.19
C ALA A 159 -6.44 -4.91 -6.56
N LEU A 160 -7.37 -4.89 -7.52
CA LEU A 160 -7.13 -5.42 -8.86
C LEU A 160 -6.13 -4.58 -9.66
N ILE A 161 -6.33 -3.25 -9.71
CA ILE A 161 -5.45 -2.37 -10.50
C ILE A 161 -4.04 -2.34 -9.89
N GLY A 162 -3.92 -2.28 -8.55
CA GLY A 162 -2.63 -2.24 -7.87
C GLY A 162 -1.83 -3.52 -8.06
N THR A 163 -2.49 -4.68 -8.01
CA THR A 163 -1.86 -5.97 -8.34
C THR A 163 -1.46 -6.05 -9.81
N ALA A 164 -2.34 -5.62 -10.72
CA ALA A 164 -2.04 -5.62 -12.14
C ALA A 164 -0.84 -4.72 -12.50
N LEU A 165 -0.63 -3.62 -11.77
CA LEU A 165 0.52 -2.73 -11.95
C LEU A 165 1.84 -3.32 -11.43
N ALA A 166 1.79 -4.25 -10.47
CA ALA A 166 2.98 -4.92 -9.96
C ALA A 166 3.52 -5.98 -10.93
N ILE A 167 2.63 -6.68 -11.66
CA ILE A 167 3.01 -7.77 -12.58
C ILE A 167 4.09 -7.35 -13.60
N PRO A 168 3.96 -6.22 -14.32
CA PRO A 168 5.02 -5.76 -15.23
C PRO A 168 6.38 -5.56 -14.56
N VAL A 169 6.41 -5.17 -13.27
CA VAL A 169 7.66 -4.99 -12.53
C VAL A 169 8.37 -6.34 -12.38
N TYR A 170 7.66 -7.40 -11.99
CA TYR A 170 8.24 -8.75 -11.92
C TYR A 170 8.74 -9.23 -13.29
N PHE A 171 7.98 -9.01 -14.37
CA PHE A 171 8.42 -9.41 -15.71
C PHE A 171 9.66 -8.66 -16.19
N ILE A 172 9.72 -7.35 -15.95
CA ILE A 172 10.90 -6.55 -16.27
C ILE A 172 12.10 -7.04 -15.45
N MET A 173 11.90 -7.29 -14.15
CA MET A 173 12.96 -7.77 -13.26
C MET A 173 13.49 -9.14 -13.67
N GLU A 174 12.62 -10.11 -13.93
CA GLU A 174 13.02 -11.45 -14.35
C GLU A 174 13.67 -11.45 -15.75
N ALA A 175 13.29 -10.51 -16.63
CA ALA A 175 13.93 -10.34 -17.93
C ALA A 175 15.34 -9.73 -17.83
N ILE A 176 15.56 -8.78 -16.91
CA ILE A 176 16.88 -8.15 -16.69
C ILE A 176 17.78 -9.07 -15.86
N PHE A 177 17.20 -9.78 -14.89
CA PHE A 177 17.88 -10.66 -13.94
C PHE A 177 17.24 -12.06 -13.95
N PRO A 178 17.54 -12.91 -14.95
CA PRO A 178 16.98 -14.26 -15.00
C PRO A 178 17.27 -15.07 -13.74
N GLY A 179 16.26 -15.76 -13.21
CA GLY A 179 16.34 -16.56 -12.00
C GLY A 179 16.27 -15.76 -10.69
N TRP A 180 16.10 -14.43 -10.75
CA TRP A 180 16.07 -13.58 -9.57
C TRP A 180 14.96 -13.97 -8.60
N ILE A 181 13.76 -14.27 -9.10
CA ILE A 181 12.64 -14.67 -8.23
C ILE A 181 12.99 -15.93 -7.44
N ALA A 182 13.56 -16.94 -8.09
CA ALA A 182 13.95 -18.18 -7.43
C ALA A 182 15.12 -18.01 -6.45
N ALA A 183 15.98 -17.00 -6.68
CA ALA A 183 17.13 -16.70 -5.82
C ALA A 183 16.76 -15.84 -4.60
N THR A 184 15.74 -14.99 -4.73
CA THR A 184 15.38 -14.01 -3.69
C THR A 184 14.22 -14.46 -2.81
N TRP A 185 13.23 -15.19 -3.31
CA TRP A 185 12.10 -15.65 -2.50
C TRP A 185 12.40 -16.99 -1.83
N ASP A 186 11.99 -17.17 -0.57
CA ASP A 186 12.06 -18.48 0.11
C ASP A 186 10.89 -19.37 -0.32
N LEU A 187 10.92 -19.81 -1.58
CA LEU A 187 9.85 -20.63 -2.18
C LEU A 187 9.60 -21.94 -1.43
N ARG A 188 10.53 -22.40 -0.59
CA ARG A 188 10.38 -23.62 0.22
C ARG A 188 9.57 -23.39 1.48
N ARG A 189 9.65 -22.20 2.07
CA ARG A 189 8.85 -21.80 3.24
C ARG A 189 7.51 -21.19 2.86
N LEU A 190 7.42 -20.66 1.64
CA LEU A 190 6.16 -20.31 0.98
C LEU A 190 5.47 -21.57 0.43
N SER A 191 4.35 -21.39 -0.29
CA SER A 191 3.63 -22.51 -0.93
C SER A 191 4.38 -23.16 -2.08
N GLY A 192 5.39 -22.46 -2.63
CA GLY A 192 6.07 -22.85 -3.87
C GLY A 192 5.22 -22.70 -5.13
N ILE A 193 4.00 -22.15 -5.03
CA ILE A 193 3.11 -21.93 -6.18
C ILE A 193 3.52 -20.63 -6.88
N VAL A 194 3.87 -20.77 -8.15
CA VAL A 194 4.31 -19.66 -9.00
C VAL A 194 3.30 -19.47 -10.13
N VAL A 195 2.63 -18.33 -10.17
CA VAL A 195 1.64 -17.96 -11.20
C VAL A 195 2.31 -16.99 -12.16
N VAL A 196 2.35 -17.34 -13.45
CA VAL A 196 3.05 -16.57 -14.51
C VAL A 196 4.51 -16.23 -14.18
N GLY A 197 5.20 -17.03 -13.36
CA GLY A 197 6.57 -16.74 -12.92
C GLY A 197 6.68 -15.92 -11.64
N ILE A 198 5.56 -15.52 -11.01
CA ILE A 198 5.51 -14.72 -9.77
C ILE A 198 4.98 -15.59 -8.61
N PRO A 199 5.56 -15.54 -7.41
CA PRO A 199 5.02 -16.23 -6.23
C PRO A 199 3.57 -15.79 -5.96
N VAL A 200 2.68 -16.74 -5.70
CA VAL A 200 1.25 -16.42 -5.48
C VAL A 200 1.05 -15.53 -4.26
N GLU A 201 1.90 -15.68 -3.24
CA GLU A 201 1.89 -14.90 -2.01
C GLU A 201 2.12 -13.41 -2.29
N ASP A 202 3.01 -13.07 -3.21
CA ASP A 202 3.28 -11.69 -3.58
C ASP A 202 2.09 -11.07 -4.34
N LEU A 203 1.43 -11.83 -5.21
CA LEU A 203 0.20 -11.38 -5.87
C LEU A 203 -0.92 -11.12 -4.85
N ILE A 204 -1.07 -12.01 -3.85
CA ILE A 204 -2.03 -11.84 -2.75
C ILE A 204 -1.65 -10.63 -1.89
N TRP A 205 -0.37 -10.43 -1.61
CA TRP A 205 0.13 -9.28 -0.85
C TRP A 205 -0.24 -7.98 -1.55
N TYR A 206 0.04 -7.86 -2.85
CA TYR A 206 -0.34 -6.68 -3.63
C TYR A 206 -1.86 -6.44 -3.63
N LEU A 207 -2.66 -7.51 -3.67
CA LEU A 207 -4.11 -7.45 -3.68
C LEU A 207 -4.65 -6.80 -2.40
N TYR A 208 -4.31 -7.34 -1.22
CA TYR A 208 -4.82 -6.79 0.04
C TYR A 208 -4.13 -5.48 0.43
N THR A 209 -2.85 -5.31 0.09
CA THR A 209 -2.08 -4.09 0.40
C THR A 209 -2.65 -2.92 -0.39
N SER A 210 -2.88 -3.09 -1.69
CA SER A 210 -3.50 -2.04 -2.50
C SER A 210 -4.90 -1.68 -1.99
N ALA A 211 -5.71 -2.68 -1.60
CA ALA A 211 -7.02 -2.45 -0.99
C ALA A 211 -6.95 -1.63 0.31
N LEU A 212 -6.04 -2.01 1.21
CA LEU A 212 -5.87 -1.38 2.51
C LEU A 212 -5.32 0.05 2.38
N TRP A 213 -4.20 0.22 1.68
CA TRP A 213 -3.49 1.49 1.63
C TRP A 213 -4.25 2.55 0.82
N SER A 214 -5.07 2.13 -0.16
CA SER A 214 -6.00 3.03 -0.87
C SER A 214 -7.18 3.51 -0.03
N THR A 215 -7.49 2.85 1.10
CA THR A 215 -8.65 3.19 1.95
C THR A 215 -8.26 3.89 3.25
N TYR A 216 -7.09 3.58 3.82
CA TYR A 216 -6.68 4.09 5.13
C TYR A 216 -6.68 5.62 5.22
N TYR A 217 -6.07 6.34 4.28
CA TYR A 217 -6.04 7.81 4.33
C TYR A 217 -7.46 8.40 4.38
N LYS A 218 -8.35 7.91 3.50
CA LYS A 218 -9.75 8.35 3.38
C LYS A 218 -10.53 8.06 4.65
N PHE A 219 -10.29 6.90 5.26
CA PHE A 219 -10.83 6.54 6.57
C PHE A 219 -10.33 7.50 7.66
N ALA A 220 -9.01 7.64 7.81
CA ALA A 220 -8.36 8.39 8.88
C ALA A 220 -8.58 9.90 8.80
N THR A 221 -8.93 10.42 7.62
CA THR A 221 -9.19 11.86 7.39
C THR A 221 -10.66 12.20 7.20
N GLY A 222 -11.56 11.23 7.03
CA GLY A 222 -12.97 11.49 6.74
C GLY A 222 -13.23 11.98 5.31
N VAL A 223 -12.23 11.85 4.43
CA VAL A 223 -12.35 12.21 3.01
C VAL A 223 -13.18 11.17 2.26
N ARG A 224 -14.00 11.66 1.34
CA ARG A 224 -14.72 10.87 0.33
C ARG A 224 -14.23 11.30 -1.06
N LEU A 225 -14.23 10.37 -2.01
CA LEU A 225 -14.01 10.72 -3.42
C LEU A 225 -15.35 10.91 -4.11
N GLU A 226 -15.62 12.14 -4.55
CA GLU A 226 -16.76 12.44 -5.42
C GLU A 226 -16.34 12.28 -6.88
N ARG A 227 -17.14 11.55 -7.68
CA ARG A 227 -16.87 11.43 -9.12
C ARG A 227 -17.02 12.81 -9.76
N GLY A 228 -16.02 13.22 -10.54
CA GLY A 228 -16.01 14.50 -11.26
C GLY A 228 -17.15 14.70 -12.29
N LEU A 229 -17.98 13.68 -12.54
CA LEU A 229 -19.17 13.79 -13.40
C LEU A 229 -20.32 14.58 -12.77
N ALA A 230 -20.37 14.75 -11.44
CA ALA A 230 -21.40 15.58 -10.79
C ALA A 230 -21.14 17.10 -10.92
N LEU A 231 -19.91 17.50 -11.26
CA LEU A 231 -19.56 18.90 -11.53
C LEU A 231 -19.96 19.35 -12.95
N VAL A 232 -20.24 18.41 -13.86
CA VAL A 232 -20.74 18.69 -15.22
C VAL A 232 -22.27 18.78 -15.25
N SER A 233 -22.97 18.20 -14.27
CA SER A 233 -24.45 18.21 -14.21
C SER A 233 -25.06 19.48 -13.62
N GLY A 234 -24.27 20.52 -13.31
CA GLY A 234 -24.78 21.84 -12.94
C GLY A 234 -25.58 21.90 -11.64
N THR A 235 -25.58 20.84 -10.82
CA THR A 235 -26.30 20.85 -9.55
C THR A 235 -25.51 21.68 -8.55
N PRO A 236 -26.01 22.85 -8.09
CA PRO A 236 -25.26 23.69 -7.18
C PRO A 236 -25.08 22.97 -5.84
N LEU A 237 -23.83 22.94 -5.37
CA LEU A 237 -23.49 22.54 -4.02
C LEU A 237 -24.29 23.43 -3.05
N ARG A 238 -25.27 22.85 -2.35
CA ARG A 238 -25.85 23.47 -1.17
C ARG A 238 -24.75 23.53 -0.10
N VAL A 239 -24.02 24.63 -0.08
CA VAL A 239 -23.22 25.04 1.06
C VAL A 239 -24.21 25.38 2.16
N THR A 240 -24.54 24.41 3.01
CA THR A 240 -25.14 24.70 4.32
C THR A 240 -24.09 25.47 5.11
N ARG A 241 -24.17 26.80 5.08
CA ARG A 241 -23.48 27.65 6.06
C ARG A 241 -23.89 27.18 7.44
N ALA A 242 -22.93 26.67 8.20
CA ALA A 242 -23.07 26.49 9.63
C ALA A 242 -23.42 27.86 10.25
N GLY A 243 -24.47 27.86 11.07
CA GLY A 243 -25.11 29.07 11.60
C GLY A 243 -24.13 29.98 12.33
N HIS A 244 -24.26 31.28 12.04
CA HIS A 244 -23.89 32.33 12.97
C HIS A 244 -24.75 32.17 14.22
N HIS A 245 -24.14 31.74 15.32
CA HIS A 245 -24.64 32.11 16.63
C HIS A 245 -24.16 33.54 16.91
N GLU A 246 -25.02 34.50 16.62
CA GLU A 246 -25.05 35.77 17.34
C GLU A 246 -25.43 35.45 18.80
N ALA A 247 -24.58 35.84 19.73
CA ALA A 247 -24.98 36.05 21.12
C ALA A 247 -24.62 37.49 21.47
N ARG A 248 -25.68 38.26 21.72
CA ARG A 248 -25.65 39.55 22.41
C ARG A 248 -25.28 39.35 23.88
#